data_AF-A0A484UJJ1-F1
#
_entry.id   AF-A0A484UJJ1-F1
#
_cell.length_a   1.000
_cell.length_b   1.000
_cell.length_c   1.000
_cell.angle_alpha   90.00
_cell.angle_beta   90.00
_cell.angle_gamma   90.00
#
_symmetry.space_group_name_H-M   'P 1'
#
loop_
_entity.id
_entity.type
_entity.pdbx_description
1 polymer ?
#
loop_
_entity_poly.entity_id
_entity_poly.type
_entity_poly.pdbx_seq_one_letter_code
_entity_poly.pdbx_strand_id
1 'polypeptide(L)' 'MARSLGTYTVDAQGEFSGNRVQGATFPNWVGSVRTRQDLSLVVEGDRMVEHFRRPEGARVYIEWERVRTAQ' A
#
# COMPACT_ATOMS: atom_id res chain seq x y z
N MET A 1 9.73 7.37 10.90
CA MET A 1 8.48 6.64 10.61
C MET A 1 7.86 7.20 9.33
N ALA A 2 7.57 6.33 8.37
CA ALA A 2 6.71 6.68 7.24
C ALA A 2 5.26 6.78 7.74
N ARG A 3 4.58 7.89 7.44
CA ARG A 3 3.17 8.10 7.71
C ARG A 3 2.53 8.55 6.42
N SER A 4 1.39 7.97 6.06
CA SER A 4 0.60 8.41 4.91
C SER A 4 -0.88 8.33 5.21
N LEU A 5 -1.67 9.17 4.55
CA LEU A 5 -3.12 9.17 4.62
C LEU A 5 -3.70 9.30 3.20
N GLY A 6 -4.86 8.70 2.98
CA GLY A 6 -5.51 8.68 1.67
C GLY A 6 -6.66 7.69 1.62
N THR A 7 -7.07 7.34 0.41
CA THR A 7 -8.10 6.34 0.15
C THR A 7 -7.52 5.15 -0.60
N TYR A 8 -8.14 3.98 -0.41
CA TYR A 8 -7.88 2.79 -1.20
C TYR A 8 -9.21 2.20 -1.66
N THR A 9 -9.15 1.42 -2.73
CA THR A 9 -10.29 0.65 -3.24
C THR A 9 -9.91 -0.83 -3.32
N VAL A 10 -10.92 -1.68 -3.17
CA VAL A 10 -10.81 -3.12 -3.43
C VAL A 10 -11.77 -3.50 -4.56
N ASP A 11 -11.52 -4.63 -5.20
CA ASP A 11 -12.46 -5.22 -6.15
C ASP A 11 -13.53 -6.08 -5.45
N ALA A 12 -14.36 -6.77 -6.22
CA ALA A 12 -15.43 -7.63 -5.72
C ALA A 12 -14.92 -8.84 -4.91
N GLN A 13 -13.64 -9.19 -5.06
CA GLN A 13 -12.97 -10.29 -4.36
C GLN A 13 -12.27 -9.80 -3.09
N GLY A 14 -12.31 -8.49 -2.81
CA GLY A 14 -11.62 -7.88 -1.68
C GLY A 14 -10.14 -7.61 -1.95
N GLU A 15 -9.67 -7.78 -3.19
CA GLU A 15 -8.28 -7.52 -3.56
C GLU A 15 -8.06 -6.04 -3.84
N PHE A 16 -6.89 -5.53 -3.48
CA PHE A 16 -6.49 -4.15 -3.74
C PHE A 16 -6.65 -3.77 -5.21
N SER A 17 -7.42 -2.74 -5.53
CA SER A 17 -7.67 -2.28 -6.91
C SER A 17 -7.07 -0.90 -7.21
N GLY A 18 -6.69 -0.13 -6.20
CA GLY A 18 -6.02 1.15 -6.37
C GLY A 18 -5.99 1.98 -5.09
N ASN A 19 -5.17 3.03 -5.10
CA ASN A 19 -5.16 4.01 -4.02
C ASN A 19 -4.83 5.43 -4.49
N ARG A 20 -5.29 6.40 -3.70
CA ARG A 20 -4.92 7.81 -3.83
C ARG A 20 -4.30 8.29 -2.53
N VAL A 21 -3.05 8.74 -2.61
CA VAL A 21 -2.34 9.32 -1.45
C VAL A 21 -2.64 10.81 -1.35
N GLN A 22 -3.14 11.23 -0.19
CA GLN A 22 -3.45 12.63 0.13
C GLN A 22 -2.37 13.27 1.02
N GLY A 23 -1.65 12.49 1.82
CA GLY A 23 -0.52 12.94 2.65
C GLY A 23 0.52 11.83 2.79
N ALA A 24 1.82 12.17 2.80
CA ALA A 24 2.90 11.23 3.07
C ALA A 24 4.15 11.93 3.63
N THR A 25 4.77 11.38 4.68
CA THR A 25 6.03 11.90 5.25
C THR A 25 7.27 11.31 4.60
N PHE A 26 7.20 10.06 4.16
CA PHE A 26 8.25 9.45 3.36
C PHE A 26 7.75 8.19 2.69
N PRO A 27 8.10 8.01 1.41
CA PRO A 27 8.49 9.06 0.46
C PRO A 27 7.36 10.08 0.21
N ASN A 28 7.67 11.30 -0.25
CA ASN A 28 6.64 12.27 -0.61
C ASN A 28 5.87 11.78 -1.84
N TRP A 29 4.58 11.54 -1.66
CA TRP A 29 3.70 10.78 -2.57
C TRP A 29 2.35 11.47 -2.80
N VAL A 30 2.20 12.68 -2.29
CA VAL A 30 0.95 13.44 -2.38
C VAL A 30 0.56 13.62 -3.84
N GLY A 31 -0.68 13.26 -4.17
CA GLY A 31 -1.24 13.41 -5.51
C GLY A 31 -1.01 12.25 -6.48
N SER A 32 -0.19 11.25 -6.12
CA SER A 32 0.01 10.05 -6.96
C SER A 32 -1.25 9.18 -7.00
N VAL A 33 -1.59 8.71 -8.20
CA VAL A 33 -2.57 7.64 -8.44
C VAL A 33 -1.78 6.39 -8.78
N ARG A 34 -2.01 5.29 -8.06
CA ARG A 34 -1.29 4.03 -8.26
C ARG A 34 -2.26 2.95 -8.69
N THR A 35 -1.87 2.21 -9.72
CA THR A 35 -2.62 1.08 -10.24
C THR A 35 -2.02 -0.23 -9.71
N ARG A 36 -2.67 -1.36 -10.01
CA ARG A 36 -2.13 -2.70 -9.73
C ARG A 36 -0.76 -2.97 -10.38
N GLN A 37 -0.40 -2.24 -11.44
CA GLN A 37 0.91 -2.38 -12.08
C GLN A 37 2.02 -1.72 -11.26
N ASP A 38 1.68 -0.69 -10.48
CA ASP A 38 2.62 0.10 -9.69
C ASP A 38 2.72 -0.43 -8.25
N LEU A 39 1.59 -0.90 -7.71
CA LEU A 39 1.43 -1.30 -6.31
C LEU A 39 0.60 -2.59 -6.22
N SER A 40 1.16 -3.62 -5.58
CA SER A 40 0.43 -4.82 -5.19
C SER A 40 0.44 -4.98 -3.67
N LEU A 41 -0.72 -5.30 -3.12
CA LEU A 41 -0.91 -5.63 -1.71
C LEU A 41 -1.47 -7.05 -1.65
N VAL A 42 -0.66 -7.98 -1.17
CA VAL A 42 -1.02 -9.41 -1.06
C VAL A 42 -1.16 -9.74 0.41
N VAL A 43 -2.32 -10.26 0.81
CA VAL A 43 -2.61 -10.65 2.20
C VAL A 43 -2.62 -12.17 2.30
N GLU A 44 -1.78 -12.72 3.18
CA GLU A 44 -1.69 -14.14 3.47
C GLU A 44 -1.84 -14.34 4.99
N GLY A 45 -3.06 -14.68 5.42
CA GLY A 45 -3.42 -14.80 6.83
C GLY A 45 -3.26 -13.47 7.58
N ASP A 46 -2.26 -13.42 8.47
CA ASP A 46 -1.95 -12.24 9.28
C ASP A 46 -0.79 -11.39 8.74
N ARG A 47 -0.23 -11.77 7.59
CA ARG A 47 0.80 -10.99 6.93
C ARG A 47 0.23 -10.31 5.70
N MET A 48 0.71 -9.11 5.44
CA MET A 48 0.50 -8.42 4.18
C MET A 48 1.84 -8.00 3.62
N VAL A 49 2.06 -8.31 2.35
CA VAL A 49 3.24 -7.88 1.61
C VAL A 49 2.83 -6.79 0.63
N GLU A 50 3.53 -5.67 0.71
CA GLU A 50 3.41 -4.55 -0.21
C GLU A 50 4.63 -4.52 -1.13
N HIS A 51 4.39 -4.66 -2.44
CA HIS A 51 5.39 -4.38 -3.47
C HIS A 51 5.02 -3.12 -4.21
N PHE A 52 5.97 -2.20 -4.29
CA PHE A 52 5.83 -0.97 -5.04
C PHE A 52 6.99 -0.78 -6.01
N ARG A 53 6.66 -0.49 -7.27
CA ARG A 53 7.64 -0.16 -8.30
C ARG A 53 7.47 1.29 -8.73
N ARG A 54 8.57 2.01 -8.71
CA ARG A 54 8.62 3.36 -9.25
C ARG A 54 8.86 3.37 -10.75
N PRO A 55 8.32 4.36 -11.48
CA PRO A 55 8.70 4.61 -12.87
C PRO A 55 10.22 4.76 -13.03
N GLU A 56 10.89 5.43 -12.10
CA GLU A 56 12.35 5.62 -12.07
C GLU A 56 13.16 4.38 -11.63
N GLY A 57 12.50 3.24 -11.39
CA GLY A 57 13.15 1.95 -11.19
C GLY A 57 13.40 1.53 -9.74
N ALA A 58 13.24 2.44 -8.77
CA ALA A 58 13.30 2.08 -7.35
C ALA A 58 12.18 1.09 -6.98
N ARG A 59 12.51 0.10 -6.14
CA ARG A 59 11.56 -0.89 -5.62
C ARG A 59 11.47 -0.76 -4.11
N VAL A 60 10.26 -0.73 -3.60
CA VAL A 60 9.99 -0.72 -2.16
C VAL A 60 9.26 -2.01 -1.82
N TYR A 61 9.71 -2.66 -0.76
CA TYR A 61 9.13 -3.87 -0.19
C TYR A 61 8.80 -3.60 1.27
N ILE A 62 7.54 -3.81 1.66
CA ILE A 62 7.11 -3.63 3.04
C ILE A 62 6.34 -4.89 3.46
N GLU A 63 6.74 -5.46 4.59
CA GLU A 63 5.97 -6.50 5.25
C GLU A 63 5.22 -5.89 6.43
N TRP A 64 3.95 -6.18 6.49
CA TRP A 64 3.04 -5.78 7.55
C TRP A 64 2.55 -7.01 8.28
N GLU A 65 2.46 -6.91 9.60
CA GLU A 65 1.83 -7.91 10.45
C GLU A 65 0.54 -7.34 11.03
N ARG A 66 -0.53 -8.14 11.00
CA ARG A 66 -1.82 -7.78 11.58
C ARG A 66 -1.66 -7.66 13.09
N VAL A 67 -1.79 -6.44 13.59
CA VAL A 67 -1.87 -6.21 15.04
C VAL A 67 -3.14 -6.87 15.56
N ARG A 68 -2.99 -7.81 16.49
CA ARG A 68 -4.08 -8.34 17.29
C ARG A 68 -4.11 -7.56 18.59
N THR A 69 -5.18 -6.82 18.87
CA THR A 69 -5.41 -6.33 20.22
C THR A 69 -5.77 -7.52 21.12
N ALA A 70 -5.11 -7.65 22.27
CA ALA A 70 -5.75 -8.32 23.39
C ALA A 70 -7.03 -7.53 23.70
N GLN A 71 -8.18 -8.21 23.67
CA GLN A 71 -9.48 -7.60 23.99
C GLN A 71 -9.51 -7.11 25.42
#